data_AF-A0A7U6QI96-F1
#
_entry.id   AF-A0A7U6QI96-F1
#
_cell.length_a   1.000
_cell.length_b   1.000
_cell.length_c   1.000
_cell.angle_alpha   90.00
_cell.angle_beta   90.00
_cell.angle_gamma   90.00
#
_symmetry.space_group_name_H-M   'P 1'
#
loop_
_entity.id
_entity.type
_entity.pdbx_description
1 polymer ?
#
loop_
_entity_poly.entity_id
_entity_poly.type
_entity_poly.pdbx_seq_one_letter_code
_entity_poly.pdbx_strand_id
1 'polypeptide(L)'
;MKLYCCSSCNHWFSGEEKEKFCSECRGILIPIDYDYDSYNAMSNEEKERFRNEYTENNHLNDAINSPTNIILNEIYKEMNTIKTAVLVLLVMCFFVILYIMLRYLGF
;
A
#
# COMPACT_ATOMS: atom_id res chain seq x y z
N MET A 1 0.86 -10.95 -17.89
CA MET A 1 0.36 -10.83 -16.49
C MET A 1 -0.75 -9.78 -16.47
N LYS A 2 -1.75 -9.83 -15.57
CA LYS A 2 -2.77 -8.76 -15.53
C LYS A 2 -2.25 -7.54 -14.78
N LEU A 3 -2.57 -6.35 -15.28
CA LEU A 3 -2.27 -5.08 -14.63
C LEU A 3 -3.40 -4.71 -13.67
N TYR A 4 -3.05 -4.23 -12.48
CA TYR A 4 -4.00 -3.77 -11.47
C TYR A 4 -3.66 -2.37 -11.02
N CYS A 5 -4.69 -1.60 -10.67
CA CYS A 5 -4.58 -0.33 -9.98
C CYS A 5 -5.26 -0.43 -8.62
N CYS A 6 -4.59 0.02 -7.56
CA CYS A 6 -5.21 0.11 -6.25
C CYS A 6 -6.10 1.34 -6.15
N SER A 7 -7.36 1.15 -5.74
CA SER A 7 -8.32 2.23 -5.57
C SER A 7 -8.01 3.19 -4.40
N SER A 8 -7.12 2.81 -3.48
CA SER A 8 -6.85 3.58 -2.26
C SER A 8 -5.53 4.35 -2.30
N CYS A 9 -4.48 3.78 -2.90
CA CYS A 9 -3.16 4.41 -2.98
C CYS A 9 -2.70 4.73 -4.41
N ASN A 10 -3.53 4.44 -5.42
CA ASN A 10 -3.23 4.62 -6.84
C ASN A 10 -1.93 3.94 -7.30
N HIS A 11 -1.48 2.90 -6.59
CA HIS A 11 -0.32 2.12 -6.98
C HIS A 11 -0.70 1.13 -8.09
N TRP A 12 0.15 1.03 -9.12
CA TRP A 12 -0.05 0.17 -10.30
C TRP A 12 0.96 -0.97 -10.26
N PHE A 13 0.48 -2.22 -10.38
CA PHE A 13 1.35 -3.40 -10.27
C PHE A 13 0.77 -4.61 -11.00
N SER A 14 1.59 -5.65 -11.17
CA SER A 14 1.18 -6.95 -11.69
C SER A 14 0.62 -7.84 -10.60
N GLY A 15 -0.50 -8.49 -10.86
CA GLY A 15 -1.11 -9.44 -9.93
C GLY A 15 -1.65 -10.68 -10.64
N GLU A 16 -1.94 -11.70 -9.85
CA GLU A 16 -2.78 -12.81 -10.31
C GLU A 16 -4.27 -12.46 -10.16
N GLU A 17 -5.12 -13.09 -10.95
CA GLU A 17 -6.58 -12.88 -10.91
C GLU A 17 -7.23 -13.18 -9.55
N LYS A 18 -6.51 -13.90 -8.68
CA LYS A 18 -6.95 -14.23 -7.32
C LYS A 18 -6.67 -13.11 -6.31
N GLU A 19 -5.79 -12.16 -6.63
CA GLU A 19 -5.46 -11.06 -5.72
C GLU A 19 -6.55 -9.99 -5.75
N LYS A 20 -7.20 -9.80 -4.60
CA LYS A 20 -8.31 -8.84 -4.44
C LYS A 20 -7.90 -7.54 -3.75
N PHE A 21 -6.74 -7.53 -3.11
CA PHE A 21 -6.30 -6.43 -2.22
C PHE A 21 -4.86 -6.03 -2.49
N CYS A 22 -4.59 -4.73 -2.39
CA CYS A 22 -3.26 -4.17 -2.57
C CYS A 22 -2.29 -4.63 -1.47
N SER A 23 -1.06 -4.99 -1.85
CA SER A 23 0.00 -5.37 -0.91
C SER A 23 0.41 -4.23 0.03
N GLU A 24 0.36 -2.97 -0.45
CA GLU A 24 0.82 -1.79 0.27
C GLU A 24 -0.21 -1.31 1.32
N CYS A 25 -1.47 -1.13 0.89
CA CYS A 25 -2.50 -0.50 1.70
C CYS A 25 -3.74 -1.38 1.94
N ARG A 26 -3.77 -2.60 1.40
CA ARG A 26 -4.94 -3.50 1.39
C ARG A 26 -6.22 -2.90 0.79
N GLY A 27 -6.11 -1.80 0.05
CA GLY A 27 -7.20 -1.24 -0.74
C GLY A 27 -7.66 -2.20 -1.84
N ILE A 28 -8.86 -1.96 -2.36
CA ILE A 28 -9.45 -2.79 -3.41
C ILE A 28 -8.62 -2.66 -4.69
N LEU A 29 -8.37 -3.79 -5.35
CA LEU A 29 -7.72 -3.81 -6.65
C LEU A 29 -8.75 -3.73 -7.76
N ILE A 30 -8.50 -2.82 -8.70
CA ILE A 30 -9.28 -2.68 -9.90
C ILE A 30 -8.46 -3.29 -11.05
N PRO A 31 -8.96 -4.35 -11.71
CA PRO A 31 -8.30 -4.92 -12.86
C PRO A 31 -8.31 -3.90 -14.00
N ILE A 32 -7.16 -3.74 -14.62
CA ILE A 32 -6.97 -2.90 -15.81
C ILE A 32 -7.04 -3.82 -17.02
N ASP A 33 -7.86 -3.45 -18.00
CA ASP A 33 -7.94 -4.16 -19.29
C ASP A 33 -6.74 -3.79 -20.17
N TYR A 34 -5.55 -4.10 -19.66
CA TYR A 34 -4.26 -3.90 -20.31
C TYR A 34 -3.24 -4.90 -19.80
N ASP A 35 -2.34 -5.34 -20.68
CA ASP A 35 -1.31 -6.31 -20.32
C ASP A 35 -0.16 -5.64 -19.55
N TYR A 36 0.26 -6.27 -18.46
CA TYR A 36 1.33 -5.75 -17.62
C TYR A 36 2.69 -5.71 -18.34
N ASP A 37 2.99 -6.70 -19.18
CA ASP A 37 4.30 -6.76 -19.83
C ASP A 37 4.44 -5.62 -20.84
N SER A 38 3.35 -5.32 -21.55
CA SER A 38 3.22 -4.14 -22.41
C SER A 38 3.35 -2.83 -21.63
N TYR A 39 2.68 -2.72 -20.48
CA TYR A 39 2.83 -1.56 -19.59
C TYR A 39 4.25 -1.42 -19.07
N ASN A 40 4.90 -2.52 -18.70
CA ASN A 40 6.22 -2.49 -18.10
C ASN A 40 7.31 -2.07 -19.10
N ALA A 41 7.13 -2.42 -20.38
CA ALA A 41 8.01 -2.04 -21.48
C ALA A 41 7.96 -0.53 -21.81
N MET A 42 6.92 0.19 -21.38
CA MET A 42 6.82 1.64 -21.56
C MET A 42 7.88 2.38 -20.73
N SER A 43 8.36 3.50 -21.29
CA SER A 43 9.14 4.49 -20.54
C SER A 43 8.32 5.10 -19.40
N ASN A 44 9.00 5.74 -18.45
CA ASN A 44 8.32 6.37 -17.31
C ASN A 44 7.32 7.45 -17.76
N GLU A 45 7.65 8.22 -18.80
CA GLU A 45 6.80 9.26 -19.37
C GLU A 45 5.56 8.68 -20.07
N GLU A 46 5.71 7.55 -20.77
CA GLU A 46 4.58 6.82 -21.37
C GLU A 46 3.67 6.20 -20.31
N LYS A 47 4.25 5.62 -19.26
CA LYS A 47 3.49 5.08 -18.12
C LYS A 47 2.65 6.17 -17.45
N GLU A 48 3.21 7.37 -17.29
CA GLU A 48 2.49 8.49 -16.67
C GLU A 48 1.33 8.99 -17.52
N ARG A 49 1.54 9.13 -18.84
CA ARG A 49 0.47 9.46 -19.78
C ARG A 49 -0.63 8.40 -19.79
N PHE A 50 -0.25 7.12 -19.88
CA PHE A 50 -1.18 6.00 -19.84
C PHE A 50 -2.02 6.02 -18.55
N ARG A 51 -1.38 6.21 -17.39
CA ARG A 51 -2.11 6.27 -16.10
C ARG A 51 -3.13 7.40 -16.09
N ASN A 52 -2.77 8.59 -16.55
CA ASN A 52 -3.67 9.74 -16.57
C ASN A 52 -4.86 9.49 -17.51
N GLU A 53 -4.58 9.08 -18.75
CA GLU A 53 -5.59 8.83 -19.77
C GLU A 53 -6.54 7.68 -19.38
N TYR A 54 -5.98 6.57 -18.87
CA TYR A 54 -6.78 5.42 -18.47
C TYR A 54 -7.65 5.75 -17.24
N THR A 55 -7.13 6.53 -16.29
CA THR A 55 -7.87 6.94 -15.10
C THR A 55 -9.06 7.84 -15.44
N GLU A 56 -8.88 8.76 -16.38
CA GLU A 56 -9.90 9.68 -16.86
C GLU A 56 -10.97 8.97 -17.70
N ASN A 57 -10.55 8.20 -18.71
CA ASN A 57 -11.45 7.54 -19.66
C ASN A 57 -12.30 6.42 -19.03
N ASN A 58 -11.80 5.75 -17.99
CA ASN A 58 -12.50 4.62 -17.35
C ASN A 58 -13.21 5.00 -16.05
N HIS A 59 -13.36 6.29 -15.75
CA HIS A 59 -13.98 6.75 -14.50
C HIS A 59 -13.38 6.10 -13.24
N LEU A 60 -12.11 5.71 -13.31
CA LEU A 60 -11.41 5.11 -12.17
C LEU A 60 -11.38 6.07 -11.00
N ASN A 61 -11.38 7.39 -11.26
CA ASN A 61 -11.52 8.41 -10.24
C ASN A 61 -12.80 8.25 -9.41
N ASP A 62 -13.91 7.79 -9.96
CA ASP A 62 -15.15 7.62 -9.20
C ASP A 62 -15.08 6.37 -8.30
N ALA A 63 -14.41 5.32 -8.77
CA ALA A 63 -14.13 4.13 -7.98
C ALA A 63 -13.06 4.39 -6.90
N ILE A 64 -11.98 5.09 -7.25
CA ILE A 64 -10.86 5.50 -6.36
C ILE A 64 -11.38 6.44 -5.27
N ASN A 65 -12.10 7.50 -5.66
CA ASN A 65 -12.61 8.52 -4.75
C ASN A 65 -13.96 8.15 -4.13
N SER A 66 -14.38 6.89 -4.24
CA SER A 66 -15.58 6.42 -3.54
C SER A 66 -15.43 6.67 -2.04
N PRO A 67 -16.47 7.20 -1.35
CA PRO A 67 -16.40 7.52 0.07
C PRO A 67 -15.95 6.33 0.93
N THR A 68 -16.30 5.10 0.52
CA THR A 68 -15.87 3.86 1.18
C THR A 68 -14.35 3.69 1.13
N ASN A 69 -13.69 4.01 0.01
CA ASN A 69 -12.25 3.85 -0.18
C ASN A 69 -11.45 4.92 0.56
N ILE A 70 -11.98 6.13 0.65
CA ILE A 70 -11.39 7.23 1.42
C ILE A 70 -11.34 6.87 2.91
N ILE A 71 -12.48 6.43 3.47
CA ILE A 71 -12.59 6.03 4.88
C ILE A 71 -11.68 4.84 5.19
N LEU A 72 -11.62 3.85 4.29
CA LEU A 72 -10.78 2.66 4.48
C LEU A 72 -9.28 3.02 4.53
N ASN A 73 -8.85 3.97 3.70
CA ASN A 73 -7.46 4.43 3.66
C ASN A 73 -7.08 5.19 4.94
N GLU A 74 -7.99 6.02 5.47
CA GLU A 74 -7.79 6.69 6.76
C GLU A 74 -7.65 5.69 7.91
N ILE A 75 -8.54 4.70 7.99
CA ILE A 75 -8.49 3.63 9.01
C ILE A 75 -7.16 2.87 8.91
N TYR A 76 -6.72 2.53 7.70
CA TYR A 76 -5.47 1.78 7.52
C TYR A 76 -4.24 2.60 7.97
N LYS A 77 -4.21 3.90 7.63
CA LYS A 77 -3.14 4.80 8.06
C LYS A 77 -3.05 4.91 9.58
N GLU A 78 -4.20 5.00 10.24
CA GLU A 78 -4.26 4.97 11.71
C GLU A 78 -3.75 3.64 12.28
N MET A 79 -4.20 2.51 11.72
CA MET A 79 -3.74 1.18 12.15
C MET A 79 -2.22 1.00 12.03
N ASN A 80 -1.63 1.46 10.93
CA ASN A 80 -0.18 1.34 10.73
C ASN A 80 0.61 2.26 11.69
N THR A 81 0.07 3.43 11.98
CA THR A 81 0.64 4.36 12.97
C THR A 81 0.62 3.75 14.37
N ILE A 82 -0.51 3.16 14.78
CA ILE A 82 -0.65 2.46 16.06
C ILE A 82 0.32 1.28 16.15
N LYS A 83 0.40 0.46 15.09
CA LYS A 83 1.33 -0.68 15.02
C LYS A 83 2.78 -0.23 15.23
N THR A 84 3.18 0.86 14.58
CA THR A 84 4.53 1.42 14.70
C THR A 84 4.80 1.92 16.11
N ALA A 85 3.85 2.64 16.72
CA ALA A 85 3.98 3.14 18.09
C ALA A 85 4.15 1.99 19.11
N VAL A 86 3.37 0.91 18.97
CA VAL A 86 3.47 -0.27 19.84
C VAL A 86 4.84 -0.95 19.68
N LEU A 87 5.33 -1.10 18.44
CA LEU A 87 6.65 -1.69 18.19
C LEU A 87 7.77 -0.89 18.86
N VAL A 88 7.75 0.44 18.72
CA VAL A 88 8.74 1.33 19.35
C VAL A 88 8.70 1.20 20.87
N LEU A 89 7.50 1.17 21.47
CA LEU A 89 7.35 1.03 22.92
C LEU A 89 7.91 -0.30 23.43
N LEU A 90 7.66 -1.41 22.72
CA LEU A 90 8.21 -2.72 23.07
C LEU A 90 9.74 -2.75 23.02
N VAL A 91 10.33 -2.13 21.99
CA VAL A 91 11.79 -2.04 21.85
C VAL A 91 12.38 -1.21 22.99
N MET A 92 11.75 -0.08 23.35
CA MET A 92 12.18 0.74 24.48
C MET A 92 12.12 -0.04 25.81
N CYS A 93 11.04 -0.78 26.06
CA CYS A 93 10.92 -1.65 27.24
C CYS A 93 12.01 -2.72 27.28
N PHE A 94 12.33 -3.33 26.14
CA PHE A 94 13.40 -4.33 26.04
C PHE A 94 14.76 -3.74 26.45
N PHE A 95 15.10 -2.54 25.98
CA PHE A 95 16.36 -1.87 26.37
C PHE A 95 16.41 -1.52 27.85
N VAL A 96 15.29 -1.11 28.46
CA VAL A 96 15.21 -0.86 29.90
C VAL A 96 15.45 -2.14 30.69
N ILE A 97 14.81 -3.24 30.29
CA ILE A 97 15.00 -4.56 30.93
C ILE A 97 16.46 -5.02 30.77
N LEU A 98 17.02 -4.90 29.56
CA LEU A 98 18.42 -5.24 29.29
C LEU A 98 19.37 -4.44 30.19
N TYR A 99 19.15 -3.13 30.31
CA TYR A 99 19.94 -2.26 31.19
C TYR A 99 19.87 -2.70 32.65
N ILE A 100 18.67 -3.01 33.16
CA ILE A 100 18.48 -3.50 34.53
C ILE A 100 19.23 -4.83 34.71
N MET A 101 19.12 -5.75 33.76
CA MET A 101 19.80 -7.05 33.81
C MET A 101 21.32 -6.90 33.82
N LEU A 102 21.89 -6.05 32.97
CA LEU A 102 23.33 -5.76 32.94
C LEU A 102 23.82 -5.23 34.29
N ARG A 103 23.07 -4.27 34.86
CA ARG A 103 23.38 -3.67 36.16
C ARG A 103 23.22 -4.64 37.32
N TYR A 104 22.35 -5.64 37.19
CA TYR A 104 22.18 -6.71 38.19
C TYR A 104 23.27 -7.78 38.09
N LEU A 105 23.80 -8.01 36.89
CA LEU A 105 24.93 -8.93 36.62
C LEU A 105 26.30 -8.32 36.99
N GLY A 106 26.33 -7.08 37.47
CA GLY A 106 27.56 -6.43 37.95
C GLY A 106 28.48 -5.92 36.85
N PHE A 107 27.95 -5.73 35.63
CA PHE A 107 28.62 -5.00 34.54
C PHE A 107 28.40 -3.49 34.65
#